data_AF-A0A7K3X3B7-F1
#
_entry.id   AF-A0A7K3X3B7-F1
#
_cell.length_a   1.000
_cell.length_b   1.000
_cell.length_c   1.000
_cell.angle_alpha   90.00
_cell.angle_beta   90.00
_cell.angle_gamma   90.00
#
_symmetry.space_group_name_H-M   'P 1'
#
loop_
_entity.id
_entity.type
_entity.pdbx_description
1 polymer ?
#
loop_
_entity_poly.entity_id
_entity_poly.type
_entity_poly.pdbx_seq_one_letter_code
_entity_poly.pdbx_strand_id
1 'polypeptide(L)'
;MVHVEKVDVPERPSKGAWVSVWLAFGAGIAASLAANIAHAGAGGVARAVAGWAPLALLLCSEVMTRVPAPRHKWLRRVQVVSTVIVAGVAALASYRHMKGLALEYGEDGLTASTLPLSVDGLVVVASIGLVVLSQQRREAEAAERASALARAAEQEAFLAAVAAAPVPPPVPVPPAAVPVPEPVPMPLPEPSAAEPEPAPVQDPEAVPPVPEPEPVPVPPDPEPVPKPARVPLPSLEVVVPPEPWPARRPVPPPDPDPVPPDGADENAAARKVWRDSLAAGEPLTGKALGDRFKRSERWGRNRITEARKELQAEQDAGGDVAGETDQQDARVPVGAGVE
;
A
#
# COMPACT_ATOMS: atom_id res chain seq x y z
N MET A 1 -53.56 -16.41 -4.02
CA MET A 1 -52.36 -15.65 -4.42
C MET A 1 -51.26 -16.02 -3.45
N VAL A 2 -50.30 -16.84 -3.89
CA VAL A 2 -49.14 -17.21 -3.06
C VAL A 2 -48.19 -16.03 -3.10
N HIS A 3 -47.97 -15.37 -1.96
CA HIS A 3 -46.90 -14.39 -1.82
C HIS A 3 -45.58 -15.16 -1.96
N VAL A 4 -44.99 -15.10 -3.15
CA VAL A 4 -43.60 -15.52 -3.34
C VAL A 4 -42.75 -14.43 -2.69
N GLU A 5 -42.34 -14.69 -1.46
CA GLU A 5 -41.36 -13.88 -0.76
C GLU A 5 -40.10 -13.87 -1.64
N LYS A 6 -39.83 -12.72 -2.25
CA LYS A 6 -38.60 -12.49 -3.03
C LYS A 6 -37.46 -12.63 -2.04
N VAL A 7 -36.77 -13.76 -2.05
CA VAL A 7 -35.54 -13.95 -1.30
C VAL A 7 -34.56 -12.92 -1.83
N ASP A 8 -34.27 -11.91 -1.00
CA ASP A 8 -33.37 -10.83 -1.35
C ASP A 8 -31.95 -11.40 -1.41
N VAL A 9 -31.44 -11.62 -2.62
CA VAL A 9 -30.10 -12.19 -2.82
C VAL A 9 -29.10 -11.05 -2.64
N PRO A 10 -28.10 -11.18 -1.74
CA PRO A 10 -27.12 -10.14 -1.52
C PRO A 10 -26.38 -9.80 -2.83
N GLU A 11 -26.43 -8.53 -3.22
CA GLU A 11 -25.78 -8.04 -4.44
C GLU A 11 -24.25 -8.12 -4.32
N ARG A 12 -23.59 -8.46 -5.43
CA ARG A 12 -22.13 -8.45 -5.49
C ARG A 12 -21.60 -7.02 -5.47
N PRO A 13 -20.46 -6.76 -4.79
CA PRO A 13 -19.84 -5.45 -4.79
C PRO A 13 -19.47 -5.02 -6.22
N SER A 14 -19.69 -3.75 -6.54
CA SER A 14 -19.40 -3.21 -7.88
C SER A 14 -17.90 -3.20 -8.17
N LYS A 15 -17.54 -3.37 -9.45
CA LYS A 15 -16.14 -3.27 -9.90
C LYS A 15 -15.54 -1.89 -9.59
N GLY A 16 -16.35 -0.84 -9.71
CA GLY A 16 -15.95 0.55 -9.41
C GLY A 16 -15.53 0.72 -7.95
N ALA A 17 -16.32 0.20 -7.00
CA ALA A 17 -15.98 0.28 -5.58
C ALA A 17 -14.64 -0.41 -5.25
N TRP A 18 -14.38 -1.58 -5.84
CA TRP A 18 -13.10 -2.28 -5.70
C TRP A 18 -11.93 -1.46 -6.24
N VAL A 19 -12.08 -0.87 -7.42
CA VAL A 19 -11.04 -0.02 -8.04
C VAL A 19 -10.77 1.20 -7.17
N SER A 20 -11.79 1.93 -6.74
CA SER A 20 -11.63 3.13 -5.90
C SER A 20 -10.90 2.83 -4.60
N VAL A 21 -11.27 1.74 -3.91
CA VAL A 21 -10.64 1.35 -2.65
C VAL A 21 -9.18 0.94 -2.85
N TRP A 22 -8.87 0.17 -3.91
CA TRP A 22 -7.49 -0.22 -4.21
C TRP A 22 -6.62 0.98 -4.62
N LEU A 23 -7.16 1.91 -5.41
CA LEU A 23 -6.46 3.13 -5.77
C LEU A 23 -6.15 3.97 -4.53
N ALA A 24 -7.12 4.16 -3.64
CA ALA A 24 -6.91 4.88 -2.38
C ALA A 24 -5.85 4.21 -1.50
N PHE A 25 -5.93 2.89 -1.31
CA PHE A 25 -4.97 2.12 -0.51
C PHE A 25 -3.56 2.19 -1.11
N GLY A 26 -3.44 1.97 -2.42
CA GLY A 26 -2.17 2.03 -3.14
C GLY A 26 -1.55 3.43 -3.14
N ALA A 27 -2.36 4.47 -3.31
CA ALA A 27 -1.89 5.86 -3.23
C ALA A 27 -1.31 6.19 -1.85
N GLY A 28 -1.97 5.74 -0.77
CA GLY A 28 -1.48 5.96 0.59
C GLY A 28 -0.14 5.26 0.86
N ILE A 29 -0.01 4.00 0.45
CA ILE A 29 1.26 3.25 0.55
C ILE A 29 2.37 3.93 -0.28
N ALA A 30 2.06 4.32 -1.52
CA ALA A 30 3.03 4.97 -2.40
C ALA A 30 3.53 6.30 -1.84
N ALA A 31 2.63 7.14 -1.30
CA ALA A 31 2.98 8.40 -0.65
C ALA A 31 3.90 8.18 0.56
N SER A 32 3.59 7.20 1.42
CA SER A 32 4.41 6.86 2.59
C SER A 32 5.80 6.36 2.18
N LEU A 33 5.90 5.48 1.18
CA LEU A 33 7.19 5.00 0.66
C LEU A 33 8.01 6.13 0.03
N ALA A 34 7.37 6.97 -0.80
CA ALA A 34 8.04 8.09 -1.46
C ALA A 34 8.67 9.03 -0.44
N ALA A 35 7.95 9.37 0.63
CA ALA A 35 8.47 10.22 1.68
C ALA A 35 9.60 9.58 2.49
N ASN A 36 9.50 8.29 2.79
CA ASN A 36 10.57 7.55 3.49
C ASN A 36 11.88 7.52 2.66
N ILE A 37 11.76 7.36 1.33
CA ILE A 37 12.91 7.34 0.42
C ILE A 37 13.45 8.75 0.15
N ALA A 38 12.58 9.75 0.07
CA ALA A 38 12.99 11.15 -0.16
C ALA A 38 13.77 11.72 1.02
N HIS A 39 13.43 11.34 2.25
CA HIS A 39 14.15 11.78 3.45
C HIS A 39 15.51 11.10 3.64
N ALA A 40 15.70 9.90 3.06
CA ALA A 40 16.98 9.24 3.05
C ALA A 40 17.85 9.82 1.93
N GLY A 41 18.89 10.58 2.28
CA GLY A 41 19.78 11.28 1.35
C GLY A 41 20.39 10.42 0.22
N ALA A 42 21.34 10.98 -0.54
CA ALA A 42 21.75 10.43 -1.85
C ALA A 42 22.31 8.99 -1.84
N GLY A 43 22.75 8.44 -0.71
CA GLY A 43 23.34 7.10 -0.60
C GLY A 43 22.33 5.94 -0.69
N GLY A 44 22.65 4.91 -1.49
CA GLY A 44 21.81 3.71 -1.63
C GLY A 44 21.60 2.93 -0.32
N VAL A 45 22.60 2.93 0.56
CA VAL A 45 22.51 2.28 1.89
C VAL A 45 21.54 3.03 2.81
N ALA A 46 21.55 4.37 2.79
CA ALA A 46 20.62 5.18 3.60
C ALA A 46 19.16 4.92 3.19
N ARG A 47 18.89 4.81 1.88
CA ARG A 47 17.55 4.46 1.36
C ARG A 47 17.12 3.04 1.75
N ALA A 48 18.04 2.08 1.73
CA ALA A 48 17.76 0.71 2.16
C ALA A 48 17.42 0.66 3.67
N VAL A 49 18.17 1.39 4.50
CA VAL A 49 17.92 1.48 5.95
C VAL A 49 16.59 2.19 6.22
N ALA A 50 16.26 3.28 5.51
CA ALA A 50 14.97 3.96 5.66
C ALA A 50 13.78 3.12 5.15
N GLY A 51 13.99 2.32 4.11
CA GLY A 51 13.00 1.37 3.58
C GLY A 51 12.82 0.13 4.44
N TRP A 52 13.71 -0.13 5.42
CA TRP A 52 13.63 -1.32 6.25
C TRP A 52 12.35 -1.37 7.09
N ALA A 53 11.94 -0.24 7.68
CA ALA A 53 10.75 -0.18 8.52
C ALA A 53 9.46 -0.63 7.79
N PRO A 54 9.11 -0.08 6.61
CA PRO A 54 7.95 -0.56 5.85
C PRO A 54 8.13 -2.00 5.33
N LEU A 55 9.35 -2.41 4.97
CA LEU A 55 9.63 -3.79 4.53
C LEU A 55 9.43 -4.82 5.65
N ALA A 56 9.92 -4.54 6.85
CA ALA A 56 9.72 -5.39 8.03
C ALA A 56 8.24 -5.54 8.37
N LEU A 57 7.47 -4.45 8.22
CA LEU A 57 6.01 -4.46 8.37
C LEU A 57 5.32 -5.37 7.35
N LEU A 58 5.72 -5.29 6.07
CA LEU A 58 5.18 -6.14 5.01
C LEU A 58 5.51 -7.62 5.25
N LEU A 59 6.73 -7.91 5.71
CA LEU A 59 7.10 -9.28 6.09
C LEU A 59 6.28 -9.78 7.28
N CYS A 60 6.04 -8.94 8.29
CA CYS A 60 5.18 -9.32 9.41
C CYS A 60 3.74 -9.60 8.96
N SER A 61 3.18 -8.79 8.05
CA SER A 61 1.83 -9.00 7.56
C SER A 61 1.73 -10.28 6.72
N GLU A 62 2.74 -10.57 5.88
CA GLU A 62 2.81 -11.79 5.08
C GLU A 62 2.91 -13.04 5.97
N VAL A 63 3.74 -12.98 7.01
CA VAL A 63 3.81 -14.06 8.02
C VAL A 63 2.45 -14.24 8.69
N MET A 64 1.77 -13.15 9.03
CA MET A 64 0.47 -13.21 9.72
C MET A 64 -0.66 -13.77 8.84
N THR A 65 -0.62 -13.55 7.53
CA THR A 65 -1.65 -14.01 6.59
C THR A 65 -1.39 -15.40 6.04
N ARG A 66 -0.12 -15.80 5.88
CA ARG A 66 0.24 -17.09 5.25
C ARG A 66 0.58 -18.20 6.23
N VAL A 67 1.08 -17.86 7.42
CA VAL A 67 1.43 -18.88 8.42
C VAL A 67 0.18 -19.25 9.21
N PRO A 68 -0.17 -20.56 9.33
CA PRO A 68 -1.30 -21.00 10.14
C PRO A 68 -1.21 -20.46 11.57
N ALA A 69 -2.31 -19.91 12.07
CA ALA A 69 -2.34 -19.32 13.40
C ALA A 69 -1.98 -20.36 14.49
N PRO A 70 -1.19 -19.98 15.51
CA PRO A 70 -0.86 -20.86 16.61
C PRO A 70 -2.13 -21.40 17.28
N ARG A 71 -2.20 -22.71 17.53
CA ARG A 71 -3.33 -23.35 18.23
C ARG A 71 -3.51 -22.81 19.65
N HIS A 72 -2.41 -22.45 20.31
CA HIS A 72 -2.44 -21.91 21.68
C HIS A 72 -2.75 -20.41 21.69
N LYS A 73 -3.82 -20.02 22.39
CA LYS A 73 -4.32 -18.63 22.44
C LYS A 73 -3.27 -17.63 22.91
N TRP A 74 -2.40 -17.99 23.86
CA TRP A 74 -1.34 -17.10 24.33
C TRP A 74 -0.27 -16.85 23.26
N LEU A 75 0.15 -17.86 22.51
CA LEU A 75 1.12 -17.68 21.42
C LEU A 75 0.55 -16.77 20.33
N ARG A 76 -0.74 -16.92 20.01
CA ARG A 76 -1.44 -16.01 19.10
C ARG A 76 -1.48 -14.58 19.65
N ARG A 77 -1.73 -14.39 20.95
CA ARG A 77 -1.69 -13.06 21.58
C ARG A 77 -0.29 -12.45 21.49
N VAL A 78 0.74 -13.21 21.83
CA VAL A 78 2.14 -12.76 21.74
C VAL A 78 2.48 -12.36 20.30
N GLN A 79 2.12 -13.19 19.31
CA GLN A 79 2.32 -12.86 17.89
C GLN A 79 1.62 -11.55 17.51
N VAL A 80 0.33 -11.39 17.84
CA VAL A 80 -0.42 -10.17 17.55
C VAL A 80 0.22 -8.95 18.23
N VAL A 81 0.57 -9.04 19.51
CA VAL A 81 1.17 -7.93 20.25
C VAL A 81 2.53 -7.56 19.65
N SER A 82 3.37 -8.54 19.33
CA SER A 82 4.66 -8.29 18.66
C SER A 82 4.47 -7.60 17.31
N THR A 83 3.52 -8.05 16.48
CA THR A 83 3.20 -7.40 15.20
C THR A 83 2.72 -5.96 15.40
N VAL A 84 1.86 -5.71 16.39
CA VAL A 84 1.38 -4.35 16.71
C VAL A 84 2.52 -3.44 17.16
N ILE A 85 3.46 -3.95 17.97
CA ILE A 85 4.63 -3.17 18.40
C ILE A 85 5.51 -2.81 17.20
N VAL A 86 5.83 -3.78 16.34
CA VAL A 86 6.63 -3.55 15.12
C VAL A 86 5.94 -2.53 14.21
N ALA A 87 4.61 -2.66 14.03
CA ALA A 87 3.83 -1.71 13.26
C ALA A 87 3.87 -0.30 13.85
N GLY A 88 3.74 -0.17 15.17
CA GLY A 88 3.81 1.11 15.86
C GLY A 88 5.17 1.80 15.71
N VAL A 89 6.27 1.05 15.82
CA VAL A 89 7.63 1.58 15.63
C VAL A 89 7.84 2.04 14.19
N ALA A 90 7.44 1.22 13.22
CA ALA A 90 7.56 1.56 11.81
C ALA A 90 6.70 2.77 11.43
N ALA A 91 5.48 2.85 11.94
CA ALA A 91 4.59 4.02 11.77
C ALA A 91 5.22 5.29 12.37
N LEU A 92 5.79 5.22 13.58
CA LEU A 92 6.45 6.36 14.20
C LEU A 92 7.67 6.83 13.40
N ALA A 93 8.49 5.91 12.90
CA ALA A 93 9.62 6.25 12.03
C ALA A 93 9.16 6.92 10.73
N SER A 94 8.15 6.36 10.07
CA SER A 94 7.62 6.92 8.83
C SER A 94 6.97 8.28 9.03
N TYR A 95 6.21 8.46 10.13
CA TYR A 95 5.64 9.75 10.51
C TYR A 95 6.71 10.83 10.67
N ARG A 96 7.83 10.49 11.33
CA ARG A 96 8.94 11.43 11.54
C ARG A 96 9.62 11.81 10.23
N HIS A 97 9.83 10.86 9.32
CA HIS A 97 10.42 11.14 8.01
C HIS A 97 9.51 12.02 7.15
N MET A 98 8.21 11.69 7.06
CA MET A 98 7.23 12.51 6.33
C MET A 98 7.14 13.93 6.90
N LYS A 99 7.03 14.06 8.23
CA LYS A 99 7.00 15.37 8.89
C LYS A 99 8.30 16.15 8.67
N GLY A 100 9.44 15.47 8.75
CA GLY A 100 10.75 16.07 8.48
C GLY A 100 10.85 16.62 7.07
N LEU A 101 10.39 15.84 6.08
CA LEU A 101 10.34 16.25 4.68
C LEU A 101 9.41 17.47 4.50
N ALA A 102 8.19 17.45 5.05
CA ALA A 102 7.29 18.59 4.93
C ALA A 102 7.89 19.88 5.50
N LEU A 103 8.55 19.81 6.66
CA LEU A 103 9.26 20.94 7.24
C LEU A 103 10.43 21.44 6.37
N GLU A 104 11.13 20.53 5.70
CA GLU A 104 12.23 20.86 4.78
C GLU A 104 11.74 21.60 3.53
N TYR A 105 10.54 21.28 3.06
CA TYR A 105 9.88 21.98 1.95
C TYR A 105 9.19 23.29 2.38
N GLY A 106 9.33 23.70 3.65
CA GLY A 106 8.84 24.98 4.15
C GLY A 106 7.40 24.96 4.68
N GLU A 107 6.79 23.79 4.83
CA GLU A 107 5.47 23.66 5.45
C GLU A 107 5.53 24.05 6.93
N ASP A 108 4.47 24.68 7.44
CA ASP A 108 4.37 25.05 8.84
C ASP A 108 4.26 23.81 9.75
N GLY A 109 4.60 23.96 11.03
CA GLY A 109 4.68 22.83 11.96
C GLY A 109 3.36 22.08 12.17
N LEU A 110 2.21 22.74 11.97
CA LEU A 110 0.89 22.09 12.04
C LEU A 110 0.61 21.33 10.75
N THR A 111 0.77 21.97 9.59
CA THR A 111 0.56 21.33 8.28
C THR A 111 1.50 20.14 8.07
N ALA A 112 2.79 20.29 8.40
CA ALA A 112 3.75 19.19 8.37
C ALA A 112 3.38 18.02 9.30
N SER A 113 2.59 18.28 10.35
CA SER A 113 2.13 17.24 11.27
C SER A 113 0.84 16.55 10.85
N THR A 114 -0.02 17.23 10.07
CA THR A 114 -1.31 16.71 9.61
C THR A 114 -1.21 15.99 8.27
N LEU A 115 -0.23 16.33 7.42
CA LEU A 115 0.02 15.65 6.14
C LEU A 115 0.21 14.12 6.27
N PRO A 116 1.03 13.59 7.20
CA PRO A 116 1.14 12.13 7.37
C PRO A 116 -0.16 11.50 7.87
N LEU A 117 -0.92 12.23 8.69
CA LEU A 117 -2.19 11.79 9.27
C LEU A 117 -3.29 11.64 8.23
N SER A 118 -3.31 12.48 7.18
CA SER A 118 -4.29 12.35 6.09
C SER A 118 -4.01 11.12 5.22
N VAL A 119 -2.73 10.81 4.97
CA VAL A 119 -2.30 9.59 4.28
C VAL A 119 -2.71 8.34 5.06
N ASP A 120 -2.44 8.32 6.38
CA ASP A 120 -2.84 7.20 7.24
C ASP A 120 -4.38 7.06 7.30
N GLY A 121 -5.10 8.18 7.39
CA GLY A 121 -6.56 8.21 7.34
C GLY A 121 -7.11 7.59 6.05
N LEU A 122 -6.51 7.91 4.90
CA LEU A 122 -6.86 7.32 3.61
C LEU A 122 -6.65 5.80 3.60
N VAL A 123 -5.51 5.33 4.13
CA VAL A 123 -5.20 3.89 4.21
C VAL A 123 -6.18 3.17 5.13
N VAL A 124 -6.57 3.76 6.27
CA VAL A 124 -7.54 3.18 7.20
C VAL A 124 -8.93 3.09 6.55
N VAL A 125 -9.41 4.16 5.93
CA VAL A 125 -10.71 4.18 5.24
C VAL A 125 -10.73 3.15 4.11
N ALA A 126 -9.67 3.09 3.30
CA ALA A 126 -9.55 2.10 2.24
C ALA A 126 -9.49 0.65 2.80
N SER A 127 -8.77 0.42 3.90
CA SER A 127 -8.68 -0.90 4.54
C SER A 127 -10.05 -1.39 5.04
N ILE A 128 -10.82 -0.50 5.67
CA ILE A 128 -12.20 -0.80 6.10
C ILE A 128 -13.05 -1.11 4.86
N GLY A 129 -12.93 -0.32 3.80
CA GLY A 129 -13.60 -0.57 2.52
C GLY A 129 -13.29 -1.96 1.95
N LEU A 130 -12.02 -2.39 1.95
CA LEU A 130 -11.62 -3.73 1.49
C LEU A 130 -12.27 -4.83 2.33
N VAL A 131 -12.36 -4.65 3.65
CA VAL A 131 -12.99 -5.62 4.56
C VAL A 131 -14.49 -5.74 4.26
N VAL A 132 -15.18 -4.60 4.13
CA VAL A 132 -16.63 -4.57 3.82
C VAL A 132 -16.90 -5.21 2.45
N LEU A 133 -16.14 -4.83 1.41
CA LEU A 133 -16.29 -5.41 0.07
C LEU A 133 -15.94 -6.91 0.06
N SER A 134 -14.99 -7.35 0.88
CA SER A 134 -14.66 -8.78 1.04
C SER A 134 -15.79 -9.57 1.71
N GLN A 135 -16.43 -9.00 2.74
CA GLN A 135 -17.57 -9.62 3.43
C GLN A 135 -18.77 -9.76 2.49
N GLN A 136 -19.17 -8.67 1.81
CA GLN A 136 -20.25 -8.68 0.83
C GLN A 136 -20.02 -9.72 -0.27
N ARG A 137 -18.78 -9.82 -0.77
CA ARG A 137 -18.43 -10.84 -1.77
C ARG A 137 -18.61 -12.26 -1.22
N ARG A 138 -18.18 -12.53 0.02
CA ARG A 138 -18.32 -13.86 0.65
C ARG A 138 -19.79 -14.22 0.85
N GLU A 139 -20.61 -13.26 1.26
CA GLU A 139 -22.06 -13.43 1.45
C GLU A 139 -22.78 -13.71 0.12
N ALA A 140 -22.46 -12.93 -0.93
CA ALA A 140 -22.98 -13.16 -2.27
C ALA A 140 -22.58 -14.55 -2.81
N GLU A 141 -21.30 -14.94 -2.69
CA GLU A 141 -20.85 -16.26 -3.11
C GLU A 141 -21.49 -17.40 -2.29
N ALA A 142 -21.75 -17.19 -0.99
CA ALA A 142 -22.43 -18.17 -0.16
C ALA A 142 -23.91 -18.33 -0.55
N ALA A 143 -24.60 -17.22 -0.83
CA ALA A 143 -25.99 -17.23 -1.29
C ALA A 143 -26.14 -17.91 -2.65
N GLU A 144 -25.20 -17.68 -3.58
CA GLU A 144 -25.16 -18.36 -4.88
C GLU A 144 -24.95 -19.87 -4.74
N ARG A 145 -24.02 -20.29 -3.88
CA ARG A 145 -23.79 -21.72 -3.58
C ARG A 145 -25.01 -22.36 -2.95
N ALA A 146 -25.64 -21.70 -1.98
CA ALA A 146 -26.87 -22.19 -1.35
C ALA A 146 -28.01 -22.36 -2.38
N SER A 147 -28.18 -21.37 -3.27
CA SER A 147 -29.16 -21.43 -4.36
C SER A 147 -28.88 -22.54 -5.35
N ALA A 148 -27.60 -22.80 -5.67
CA ALA A 148 -27.20 -23.91 -6.53
C ALA A 148 -27.50 -25.27 -5.90
N LEU A 149 -27.23 -25.44 -4.60
CA LEU A 149 -27.55 -26.66 -3.87
C LEU A 149 -29.07 -26.88 -3.78
N ALA A 150 -29.86 -25.81 -3.55
CA ALA A 150 -31.32 -25.91 -3.54
C ALA A 150 -31.89 -26.36 -4.89
N ARG A 151 -31.42 -25.77 -6.01
CA ARG A 151 -31.83 -26.20 -7.36
C ARG A 151 -31.44 -27.66 -7.65
N ALA A 152 -30.26 -28.09 -7.21
CA ALA A 152 -29.84 -29.48 -7.36
C ALA A 152 -30.74 -30.44 -6.56
N ALA A 153 -31.09 -30.07 -5.33
CA ALA A 153 -32.00 -30.87 -4.49
C ALA A 153 -33.43 -30.91 -5.07
N GLU A 154 -33.95 -29.79 -5.59
CA GLU A 154 -35.24 -29.75 -6.29
C GLU A 154 -35.23 -30.63 -7.55
N GLN A 155 -34.14 -30.59 -8.33
CA GLN A 155 -33.99 -31.43 -9.51
C GLN A 155 -33.90 -32.92 -9.14
N GLU A 156 -33.16 -33.27 -8.09
CA GLU A 156 -33.11 -34.64 -7.56
C GLU A 156 -34.50 -35.11 -7.09
N ALA A 157 -35.22 -34.27 -6.35
CA ALA A 157 -36.59 -34.57 -5.91
C ALA A 157 -37.56 -34.73 -7.10
N PHE A 158 -37.43 -33.89 -8.14
CA PHE A 158 -38.21 -34.02 -9.37
C PHE A 158 -37.91 -35.34 -10.09
N LEU A 159 -36.64 -35.69 -10.26
CA LEU A 159 -36.24 -36.96 -10.88
C LEU A 159 -36.73 -38.16 -10.07
N ALA A 160 -36.65 -38.10 -8.73
CA ALA A 160 -37.20 -39.13 -7.84
C ALA A 160 -38.73 -39.25 -7.98
N ALA A 161 -39.44 -38.13 -8.06
CA ALA A 161 -40.89 -38.11 -8.26
C ALA A 161 -41.31 -38.69 -9.63
N VAL A 162 -40.58 -38.35 -10.70
CA VAL A 162 -40.80 -38.92 -12.04
C VAL A 162 -40.54 -40.44 -12.04
N ALA A 163 -39.49 -40.90 -11.35
CA ALA A 163 -39.20 -42.33 -11.24
C ALA A 163 -40.24 -43.10 -10.40
N ALA A 164 -40.84 -42.45 -9.39
CA ALA A 164 -41.87 -43.04 -8.55
C ALA A 164 -43.28 -42.97 -9.17
N ALA A 165 -43.47 -42.23 -10.27
CA ALA A 165 -44.76 -42.10 -10.92
C ALA A 165 -45.21 -43.44 -11.53
N PRO A 166 -46.48 -43.85 -11.35
CA PRO A 166 -46.99 -45.08 -11.94
C PRO A 166 -46.90 -45.02 -13.46
N VAL A 167 -46.40 -46.11 -14.08
CA VAL A 167 -46.36 -46.24 -15.54
C VAL A 167 -47.79 -46.05 -16.08
N PRO A 168 -48.03 -45.06 -16.96
CA PRO A 168 -49.37 -44.88 -17.52
C PRO A 168 -49.77 -46.17 -18.25
N PRO A 169 -51.06 -46.55 -18.20
CA PRO A 169 -51.53 -47.70 -18.97
C PRO A 169 -51.14 -47.52 -20.43
N PRO A 170 -50.79 -48.60 -21.16
CA PRO A 170 -50.37 -48.50 -22.54
C PRO A 170 -51.45 -47.76 -23.33
N VAL A 171 -51.11 -46.59 -23.84
CA VAL A 171 -51.96 -45.88 -24.78
C VAL A 171 -52.14 -46.82 -25.97
N PRO A 172 -53.39 -47.12 -26.41
CA PRO A 172 -53.59 -47.96 -27.57
C PRO A 172 -52.84 -47.34 -28.75
N VAL A 173 -51.83 -48.06 -29.24
CA VAL A 173 -51.09 -47.69 -30.45
C VAL A 173 -52.14 -47.63 -31.57
N PRO A 174 -52.36 -46.47 -32.23
CA PRO A 174 -53.22 -46.47 -33.40
C PRO A 174 -52.66 -47.50 -34.41
N PRO A 175 -53.53 -48.29 -35.06
CA PRO A 175 -53.07 -49.31 -36.01
C PRO A 175 -52.13 -48.67 -37.02
N ALA A 176 -51.04 -49.38 -37.34
CA ALA A 176 -50.01 -48.95 -38.26
C ALA A 176 -50.63 -48.17 -39.42
N ALA A 177 -50.24 -46.89 -39.55
CA ALA A 177 -50.54 -46.14 -40.75
C ALA A 177 -50.10 -47.00 -41.94
N VAL A 178 -51.04 -47.23 -42.85
CA VAL A 178 -50.84 -47.90 -44.14
C VAL A 178 -49.50 -47.44 -44.72
N PRO A 179 -48.64 -48.34 -45.26
CA PRO A 179 -47.39 -47.91 -45.87
C PRO A 179 -47.71 -46.86 -46.92
N VAL A 180 -47.30 -45.61 -46.64
CA VAL A 180 -47.24 -44.57 -47.66
C VAL A 180 -46.25 -45.09 -48.70
N PRO A 181 -46.63 -45.22 -49.99
CA PRO A 181 -45.71 -45.70 -51.01
C PRO A 181 -44.48 -44.78 -51.02
N GLU A 182 -43.30 -45.39 -51.18
CA GLU A 182 -42.06 -44.64 -51.41
C GLU A 182 -42.31 -43.59 -52.51
N PRO A 183 -41.93 -42.32 -52.29
CA PRO A 183 -42.06 -41.32 -53.34
C PRO A 183 -41.18 -41.74 -54.51
N VAL A 184 -41.83 -42.06 -55.64
CA VAL A 184 -41.17 -42.25 -56.93
C VAL A 184 -40.35 -40.98 -57.22
N PRO A 185 -39.07 -41.08 -57.63
CA PRO A 185 -38.29 -39.90 -57.97
C PRO A 185 -38.91 -39.23 -59.19
N MET A 186 -39.68 -38.17 -58.96
CA MET A 186 -40.07 -37.26 -60.04
C MET A 186 -38.86 -36.40 -60.44
N PRO A 187 -38.73 -36.03 -61.73
CA PRO A 187 -37.54 -35.37 -62.23
C PRO A 187 -37.35 -34.02 -61.54
N LEU A 188 -36.10 -33.70 -61.19
CA LEU A 188 -35.67 -32.37 -60.78
C LEU A 188 -36.17 -31.34 -61.82
N PRO A 189 -36.85 -30.25 -61.42
CA PRO A 189 -37.08 -29.15 -62.33
C PRO A 189 -35.73 -28.55 -62.75
N GLU A 190 -35.55 -28.34 -64.04
CA GLU A 190 -34.38 -27.69 -64.62
C GLU A 190 -34.13 -26.31 -63.96
N PRO A 191 -32.86 -25.88 -63.82
CA PRO A 191 -32.53 -24.65 -63.12
C PRO A 191 -32.96 -23.45 -63.97
N SER A 192 -34.16 -22.94 -63.71
CA SER A 192 -34.57 -21.65 -64.24
C SER A 192 -33.84 -20.56 -63.45
N ALA A 193 -33.15 -19.72 -64.22
CA ALA A 193 -32.20 -18.75 -63.75
C ALA A 193 -32.82 -17.70 -62.79
N ALA A 194 -32.04 -17.43 -61.74
CA ALA A 194 -31.77 -16.11 -61.16
C ALA A 194 -32.96 -15.21 -60.74
N GLU A 195 -33.21 -15.13 -59.41
CA GLU A 195 -33.50 -13.88 -58.67
C GLU A 195 -33.64 -14.13 -57.13
N PRO A 196 -33.53 -13.12 -56.25
CA PRO A 196 -32.29 -12.80 -55.52
C PRO A 196 -32.22 -13.29 -54.05
N GLU A 197 -31.02 -13.14 -53.50
CA GLU A 197 -30.55 -13.39 -52.13
C GLU A 197 -31.47 -12.87 -51.00
N PRO A 198 -31.75 -13.66 -49.92
CA PRO A 198 -32.45 -13.15 -48.75
C PRO A 198 -31.48 -12.36 -47.85
N ALA A 199 -31.81 -11.10 -47.61
CA ALA A 199 -31.15 -10.22 -46.65
C ALA A 199 -31.23 -10.80 -45.21
N PRO A 200 -30.29 -10.42 -44.33
CA PRO A 200 -30.13 -10.98 -43.00
C PRO A 200 -31.33 -10.71 -42.07
N VAL A 201 -31.46 -11.62 -41.10
CA VAL A 201 -32.33 -11.63 -39.92
C VAL A 201 -32.55 -10.22 -39.34
N GLN A 202 -33.80 -9.79 -39.22
CA GLN A 202 -34.17 -8.66 -38.36
C GLN A 202 -34.34 -9.13 -36.92
N ASP A 203 -33.69 -8.39 -36.02
CA ASP A 203 -33.79 -8.40 -34.57
C ASP A 203 -35.25 -8.17 -34.07
N PRO A 204 -35.55 -8.51 -32.80
CA PRO A 204 -36.89 -8.47 -32.24
C PRO A 204 -37.54 -7.07 -32.21
N GLU A 205 -38.86 -7.10 -32.30
CA GLU A 205 -39.85 -6.02 -32.16
C GLU A 205 -39.44 -4.88 -31.21
N ALA A 206 -39.44 -3.66 -31.74
CA ALA A 206 -39.22 -2.42 -31.01
C ALA A 206 -40.43 -2.08 -30.12
N VAL A 207 -40.19 -1.94 -28.82
CA VAL A 207 -41.03 -1.21 -27.88
C VAL A 207 -41.16 0.25 -28.37
N PRO A 208 -42.33 0.90 -28.29
CA PRO A 208 -42.45 2.31 -28.67
C PRO A 208 -41.53 3.20 -27.78
N PRO A 209 -40.97 4.29 -28.33
CA PRO A 209 -40.05 5.14 -27.60
C PRO A 209 -40.74 5.87 -26.45
N VAL A 210 -40.13 5.82 -25.26
CA VAL A 210 -40.41 6.71 -24.14
C VAL A 210 -40.09 8.15 -24.58
N PRO A 211 -40.92 9.16 -24.27
CA PRO A 211 -40.58 10.55 -24.58
C PRO A 211 -39.27 10.94 -23.88
N GLU A 212 -38.36 11.48 -24.67
CA GLU A 212 -37.04 11.96 -24.26
C GLU A 212 -37.19 13.01 -23.14
N PRO A 213 -36.44 12.91 -22.02
CA PRO A 213 -36.44 13.98 -21.02
C PRO A 213 -35.90 15.25 -21.66
N GLU A 214 -36.58 16.38 -21.45
CA GLU A 214 -36.12 17.69 -21.93
C GLU A 214 -34.65 17.91 -21.53
N PRO A 215 -33.80 18.40 -22.45
CA PRO A 215 -32.41 18.62 -22.15
C PRO A 215 -32.28 19.66 -21.04
N VAL A 216 -31.72 19.24 -19.90
CA VAL A 216 -31.18 20.19 -18.92
C VAL A 216 -30.16 21.05 -19.66
N PRO A 217 -30.24 22.40 -19.61
CA PRO A 217 -29.29 23.24 -20.32
C PRO A 217 -27.87 22.92 -19.85
N VAL A 218 -27.07 22.42 -20.79
CA VAL A 218 -25.63 22.23 -20.62
C VAL A 218 -25.06 23.61 -20.24
N PRO A 219 -24.30 23.74 -19.14
CA PRO A 219 -23.60 24.99 -18.88
C PRO A 219 -22.73 25.32 -20.10
N PRO A 220 -22.70 26.57 -20.57
CA PRO A 220 -21.97 26.93 -21.78
C PRO A 220 -20.51 26.47 -21.65
N ASP A 221 -19.97 25.94 -22.75
CA ASP A 221 -18.55 25.60 -22.84
C ASP A 221 -17.73 26.78 -22.28
N PRO A 222 -16.72 26.52 -21.42
CA PRO A 222 -15.85 27.58 -20.95
C PRO A 222 -15.27 28.28 -22.19
N GLU A 223 -15.42 29.60 -22.26
CA GLU A 223 -14.93 30.40 -23.37
C GLU A 223 -13.50 29.95 -23.71
N PRO A 224 -13.15 29.77 -24.99
CA PRO A 224 -11.82 29.36 -25.36
C PRO A 224 -10.84 30.37 -24.79
N VAL A 225 -10.03 29.93 -23.82
CA VAL A 225 -8.98 30.75 -23.23
C VAL A 225 -8.18 31.34 -24.39
N PRO A 226 -8.10 32.68 -24.53
CA PRO A 226 -7.42 33.28 -25.66
C PRO A 226 -5.99 32.74 -25.66
N LYS A 227 -5.61 32.06 -26.76
CA LYS A 227 -4.23 31.58 -26.94
C LYS A 227 -3.31 32.76 -26.65
N PRO A 228 -2.36 32.65 -25.71
CA PRO A 228 -1.46 33.74 -25.41
C PRO A 228 -0.78 34.14 -26.72
N ALA A 229 -0.93 35.41 -27.10
CA ALA A 229 -0.24 35.94 -28.26
C ALA A 229 1.25 35.61 -28.11
N ARG A 230 1.82 34.89 -29.08
CA ARG A 230 3.26 34.65 -29.11
C ARG A 230 3.93 36.02 -29.21
N VAL A 231 4.43 36.52 -28.09
CA VAL A 231 5.33 37.65 -28.07
C VAL A 231 6.55 37.20 -28.88
N PRO A 232 6.88 37.87 -30.00
CA PRO A 232 8.10 37.55 -30.73
C PRO A 232 9.26 37.82 -29.78
N LEU A 233 10.05 36.77 -29.47
CA LEU A 233 11.31 36.98 -28.78
C LEU A 233 12.16 37.92 -29.64
N PRO A 234 12.80 38.95 -29.06
CA PRO A 234 13.72 39.80 -29.81
C PRO A 234 14.78 38.90 -30.44
N SER A 235 15.00 39.07 -31.75
CA SER A 235 16.05 38.37 -32.48
C SER A 235 17.40 38.69 -31.82
N LEU A 236 17.95 37.74 -31.07
CA LEU A 236 19.31 37.83 -30.59
C LEU A 236 20.22 37.69 -31.81
N GLU A 237 20.86 38.78 -32.23
CA GLU A 237 22.00 38.71 -33.13
C GLU A 237 23.04 37.82 -32.47
N VAL A 238 23.27 36.65 -33.07
CA VAL A 238 24.36 35.76 -32.68
C VAL A 238 25.65 36.48 -33.07
N VAL A 239 26.22 37.20 -32.11
CA VAL A 239 27.60 37.65 -32.21
C VAL A 239 28.46 36.40 -32.15
N VAL A 240 28.85 35.89 -33.32
CA VAL A 240 29.85 34.84 -33.45
C VAL A 240 31.17 35.44 -32.99
N PRO A 241 31.74 35.01 -31.84
CA PRO A 241 33.03 35.50 -31.40
C PRO A 241 34.11 35.04 -32.39
N PRO A 242 35.08 35.88 -32.78
CA PRO A 242 36.21 35.41 -33.56
C PRO A 242 37.02 34.41 -32.71
N GLU A 243 36.98 33.14 -33.10
CA GLU A 243 37.85 32.09 -32.56
C GLU A 243 39.32 32.28 -33.01
N PRO A 244 40.31 31.75 -32.27
CA PRO A 244 40.15 30.71 -31.24
C PRO A 244 40.11 31.25 -29.81
N TRP A 245 39.19 30.65 -29.04
CA TRP A 245 39.08 30.81 -27.59
C TRP A 245 40.40 30.37 -26.93
N PRO A 246 40.98 31.14 -26.00
CA PRO A 246 42.14 30.67 -25.26
C PRO A 246 41.76 29.40 -24.48
N ALA A 247 42.60 28.37 -24.56
CA ALA A 247 42.39 27.09 -23.88
C ALA A 247 42.01 27.35 -22.41
N ARG A 248 40.79 26.94 -22.03
CA ARG A 248 40.30 27.06 -20.66
C ARG A 248 41.29 26.32 -19.77
N ARG A 249 41.98 27.03 -18.88
CA ARG A 249 42.66 26.39 -17.75
C ARG A 249 41.59 25.59 -16.99
N PRO A 250 41.88 24.34 -16.58
CA PRO A 250 40.98 23.60 -15.71
C PRO A 250 40.70 24.48 -14.49
N VAL A 251 39.44 24.89 -14.32
CA VAL A 251 39.00 25.52 -13.08
C VAL A 251 39.14 24.42 -12.02
N PRO A 252 39.94 24.61 -10.95
CA PRO A 252 39.95 23.65 -9.85
C PRO A 252 38.50 23.47 -9.38
N PRO A 253 38.10 22.24 -9.02
CA PRO A 253 36.74 22.01 -8.52
C PRO A 253 36.45 23.04 -7.41
N PRO A 254 35.28 23.70 -7.43
CA PRO A 254 34.92 24.56 -6.31
C PRO A 254 35.06 23.74 -5.03
N ASP A 255 35.66 24.34 -3.99
CA ASP A 255 35.68 23.72 -2.67
C ASP A 255 34.26 23.23 -2.36
N PRO A 256 34.09 21.99 -1.88
CA PRO A 256 32.76 21.49 -1.57
C PRO A 256 32.11 22.50 -0.62
N ASP A 257 30.91 22.97 -0.99
CA ASP A 257 30.05 23.70 -0.05
C ASP A 257 30.05 22.90 1.26
N PRO A 258 30.23 23.54 2.43
CA PRO A 258 30.29 22.82 3.69
C PRO A 258 29.00 22.01 3.83
N VAL A 259 29.14 20.69 3.70
CA VAL A 259 28.06 19.73 3.95
C VAL A 259 27.56 20.04 5.36
N PRO A 260 26.28 20.40 5.56
CA PRO A 260 25.73 20.55 6.89
C PRO A 260 26.04 19.26 7.65
N PRO A 261 26.67 19.31 8.84
CA PRO A 261 27.05 18.09 9.53
C PRO A 261 25.81 17.21 9.67
N ASP A 262 25.94 15.92 9.35
CA ASP A 262 24.86 14.96 9.52
C ASP A 262 24.26 15.17 10.92
N GLY A 263 22.94 15.12 11.07
CA GLY A 263 22.32 15.33 12.39
C GLY A 263 22.88 14.39 13.47
N ALA A 264 23.49 13.27 13.07
CA ALA A 264 24.27 12.37 13.92
C ALA A 264 25.58 13.01 14.44
N ASP A 265 26.33 13.72 13.59
CA ASP A 265 27.55 14.43 13.93
C ASP A 265 27.27 15.63 14.84
N GLU A 266 26.19 16.37 14.59
CA GLU A 266 25.74 17.46 15.48
C GLU A 266 25.36 16.93 16.87
N ASN A 267 24.65 15.80 16.92
CA ASN A 267 24.27 15.16 18.18
C ASN A 267 25.50 14.63 18.94
N ALA A 268 26.47 14.03 18.24
CA ALA A 268 27.71 13.55 18.83
C ALA A 268 28.56 14.72 19.37
N ALA A 269 28.66 15.81 18.61
CA ALA A 269 29.32 17.04 19.03
C ALA A 269 28.66 17.65 20.28
N ALA A 270 27.32 17.67 20.34
CA ALA A 270 26.60 18.17 21.51
C ALA A 270 26.85 17.32 22.77
N ARG A 271 26.87 15.98 22.64
CA ARG A 271 27.21 15.08 23.75
C ARG A 271 28.66 15.29 24.22
N LYS A 272 29.60 15.47 23.29
CA LYS A 272 30.99 15.77 23.61
C LYS A 272 31.13 17.11 24.34
N VAL A 273 30.50 18.18 23.85
CA VAL A 273 30.52 19.51 24.49
C VAL A 273 29.97 19.45 25.92
N TRP A 274 28.92 18.66 26.15
CA TRP A 274 28.42 18.46 27.50
C TRP A 274 29.39 17.67 28.39
N ARG A 275 30.02 16.60 27.89
CA ARG A 275 31.05 15.84 28.63
C ARG A 275 32.25 16.72 28.98
N ASP A 276 32.71 17.55 28.06
CA ASP A 276 33.80 18.50 28.30
C ASP A 276 33.40 19.52 29.40
N SER A 277 32.13 19.98 29.42
CA SER A 277 31.63 20.85 30.49
C SER A 277 31.52 20.16 31.85
N LEU A 278 31.19 18.86 31.85
CA LEU A 278 31.14 18.04 33.06
C LEU A 278 32.56 17.85 33.62
N ALA A 279 33.56 17.61 32.77
CA ALA A 279 34.96 17.50 33.15
C ALA A 279 35.55 18.82 33.67
N ALA A 280 35.05 19.96 33.16
CA ALA A 280 35.40 21.30 33.64
C ALA A 280 34.77 21.66 35.00
N GLY A 281 33.89 20.80 35.57
CA GLY A 281 33.23 21.03 36.86
C GLY A 281 31.97 21.90 36.80
N GLU A 282 31.63 22.43 35.63
CA GLU A 282 30.44 23.27 35.41
C GLU A 282 29.54 22.65 34.31
N PRO A 283 28.69 21.68 34.65
CA PRO A 283 27.88 20.97 33.66
C PRO A 283 26.86 21.91 33.00
N LEU A 284 26.91 21.99 31.66
CA LEU A 284 25.95 22.77 30.89
C LEU A 284 24.52 22.29 31.14
N THR A 285 23.61 23.25 31.32
CA THR A 285 22.17 22.98 31.39
C THR A 285 21.61 22.67 29.99
N GLY A 286 20.47 21.98 29.92
CA GLY A 286 19.83 21.66 28.64
C GLY A 286 19.47 22.91 27.81
N LYS A 287 19.18 24.03 28.48
CA LYS A 287 18.95 25.32 27.82
C LYS A 287 20.24 25.87 27.21
N ALA A 288 21.31 25.97 28.00
CA ALA A 288 22.60 26.48 27.54
C ALA A 288 23.21 25.62 26.40
N LEU A 289 23.02 24.30 26.47
CA LEU A 289 23.42 23.39 25.40
C LEU A 289 22.56 23.57 24.14
N GLY A 290 21.24 23.72 24.29
CA GLY A 290 20.33 24.02 23.18
C GLY A 290 20.68 25.34 22.47
N ASP A 291 20.88 26.41 23.25
CA ASP A 291 21.23 27.74 22.73
C ASP A 291 22.53 27.72 21.91
N ARG A 292 23.55 26.97 22.37
CA ARG A 292 24.84 26.82 21.67
C ARG A 292 24.71 26.18 20.28
N PHE A 293 23.77 25.26 20.12
CA PHE A 293 23.51 24.56 18.86
C PHE A 293 22.31 25.16 18.09
N LYS A 294 21.76 26.30 18.54
CA LYS A 294 20.55 26.92 17.97
C LYS A 294 19.35 25.94 17.95
N ARG A 295 19.23 25.13 19.00
CA ARG A 295 18.17 24.13 19.19
C ARG A 295 17.33 24.45 20.42
N SER A 296 16.19 23.75 20.55
CA SER A 296 15.32 23.89 21.72
C SER A 296 15.96 23.34 23.01
N GLU A 297 15.55 23.86 24.16
CA GLU A 297 15.96 23.34 25.48
C GLU A 297 15.65 21.83 25.63
N ARG A 298 14.50 21.38 25.12
CA ARG A 298 14.10 19.97 25.16
C ARG A 298 15.09 19.09 24.39
N TRP A 299 15.58 19.56 23.24
CA TRP A 299 16.60 18.87 22.48
C TRP A 299 17.91 18.77 23.28
N GLY A 300 18.34 19.87 23.93
CA GLY A 300 19.53 19.86 24.80
C GLY A 300 19.41 18.90 25.98
N ARG A 301 18.24 18.86 26.66
CA ARG A 301 17.97 17.90 27.75
C ARG A 301 18.08 16.44 27.30
N ASN A 302 17.61 16.12 26.09
CA ASN A 302 17.72 14.77 25.54
C ASN A 302 19.18 14.38 25.29
N ARG A 303 20.00 15.28 24.73
CA ARG A 303 21.44 15.03 24.51
C ARG A 303 22.21 14.80 25.81
N ILE A 304 21.90 15.56 26.86
CA ILE A 304 22.46 15.35 28.20
C ILE A 304 22.10 13.96 28.74
N THR A 305 20.85 13.53 28.54
CA THR A 305 20.38 12.22 29.01
C THR A 305 21.11 11.08 28.30
N GLU A 306 21.32 11.21 26.99
CA GLU A 306 22.09 10.22 26.20
C GLU A 306 23.56 10.18 26.63
N ALA A 307 24.20 11.33 26.81
CA ALA A 307 25.60 11.39 27.24
C ALA A 307 25.81 10.78 28.64
N ARG A 308 24.83 10.93 29.55
CA ARG A 308 24.86 10.26 30.87
C ARG A 308 24.73 8.75 30.76
N LYS A 309 23.89 8.24 29.86
CA LYS A 309 23.75 6.80 29.63
C LYS A 309 25.04 6.20 29.05
N GLU A 310 25.70 6.92 28.13
CA GLU A 310 27.01 6.51 27.60
C GLU A 310 28.06 6.44 28.71
N LEU A 311 28.15 7.45 29.58
CA LEU A 311 29.06 7.43 30.73
C LEU A 311 28.75 6.30 31.72
N GLN A 312 27.47 6.01 31.98
CA GLN A 312 27.09 4.89 32.85
C GLN A 312 27.51 3.55 32.23
N ALA A 313 27.28 3.35 30.93
CA ALA A 313 27.69 2.15 30.24
C ALA A 313 29.22 1.96 30.22
N GLU A 314 29.99 3.05 30.10
CA GLU A 314 31.46 3.04 30.21
C GLU A 314 31.92 2.65 31.63
N GLN A 315 31.24 3.13 32.66
CA GLN A 315 31.53 2.76 34.05
C GLN A 315 31.18 1.30 34.35
N ASP A 316 30.04 0.82 33.85
CA ASP A 316 29.61 -0.57 34.00
C ASP A 316 30.60 -1.52 33.27
N ALA A 317 31.05 -1.14 32.06
CA ALA A 317 32.05 -1.91 31.30
C ALA A 317 33.46 -1.87 31.93
N GLY A 318 33.84 -0.77 32.60
CA GLY A 318 35.09 -0.66 33.34
C GLY A 318 35.09 -1.40 34.69
N GLY A 319 33.91 -1.58 35.29
CA GLY A 319 33.73 -2.30 36.55
C GLY A 319 33.94 -3.81 36.43
N ASP A 320 33.56 -4.42 35.30
CA ASP A 320 33.75 -5.85 35.05
C ASP A 320 35.25 -6.25 34.95
N VAL A 321 36.11 -5.35 34.47
CA VAL A 321 37.55 -5.63 34.34
C VAL A 321 38.29 -5.54 35.68
N ALA A 322 37.83 -4.69 36.60
CA ALA A 322 38.41 -4.58 37.94
C ALA A 322 38.00 -5.73 38.88
N GLY A 323 36.89 -6.42 38.60
CA GLY A 323 36.44 -7.59 39.35
C GLY A 323 37.20 -8.89 39.03
N GLU A 324 37.90 -8.95 37.89
CA GLU A 324 38.57 -10.17 37.42
C GLU A 324 40.05 -10.23 37.84
N THR A 325 40.70 -9.10 38.13
CA THR A 325 42.11 -9.06 38.57
C THR A 325 42.30 -9.37 40.06
N ASP A 326 41.31 -9.14 40.93
CA ASP A 326 41.42 -9.41 42.37
C ASP A 326 41.26 -10.91 42.72
N GLN A 327 40.75 -11.73 41.79
CA GLN A 327 40.61 -13.19 42.00
C GLN A 327 41.82 -14.02 41.53
N GLN A 328 42.79 -13.43 40.81
CA GLN A 328 43.98 -14.17 40.34
C GLN A 328 45.18 -14.10 41.30
N ASP A 329 45.26 -13.11 42.19
CA ASP A 329 46.39 -12.97 43.14
C ASP A 329 46.25 -13.84 44.42
N ALA A 330 45.15 -14.58 44.57
CA ALA A 330 44.91 -15.45 45.74
C ALA A 330 45.34 -16.92 45.55
N ARG A 331 45.97 -17.30 44.42
CA ARG A 331 46.51 -18.66 44.21
C ARG A 331 48.03 -18.66 44.09
N VAL A 332 48.72 -18.40 45.20
CA VAL A 332 50.11 -18.83 45.39
C VAL A 332 50.09 -20.23 46.03
N PRO A 333 50.54 -21.30 45.36
CA PRO A 333 50.70 -22.59 46.01
C PRO A 333 51.98 -22.56 46.86
N VAL A 334 51.80 -22.73 48.17
CA VAL A 334 52.87 -23.09 49.10
C VAL A 334 53.30 -24.52 48.81
N GLY A 335 54.60 -24.71 48.57
CA GLY A 335 55.30 -25.96 48.89
C GLY A 335 55.84 -26.76 47.71
N ALA A 336 57.16 -26.66 47.51
CA ALA A 336 58.02 -27.81 47.27
C ALA A 336 59.47 -27.39 47.54
N GLY A 337 59.92 -27.62 48.78
CA GLY A 337 61.32 -27.61 49.16
C GLY A 337 61.99 -28.91 48.77
N VAL A 338 63.27 -28.76 48.40
CA VAL A 338 64.41 -29.68 48.44
C VAL A 338 64.22 -30.92 49.33
N GLU A 339 64.31 -32.13 48.76
CA GLU A 339 65.43 -33.10 48.86
C GLU A 339 65.18 -34.30 47.93
#